data_AF-A0AA43IC82-F1
#
_entry.id   AF-A0AA43IC82-F1
#
_cell.length_a   1.000
_cell.length_b   1.000
_cell.length_c   1.000
_cell.angle_alpha   90.00
_cell.angle_beta   90.00
_cell.angle_gamma   90.00
#
_symmetry.space_group_name_H-M   'P 1'
#
loop_
_entity.id
_entity.type
_entity.pdbx_description
1 polymer ?
#
loop_
_entity_poly.entity_id
_entity_poly.type
_entity_poly.pdbx_seq_one_letter_code
_entity_poly.pdbx_strand_id
1 'polypeptide(L)'
;MKPEQFELKRGTTMAVLILYATKSGATEQCAKVLSDELPQSKICNIEIEKPSLEAFDSIILGAGVRDEKIYKAIRDFIKKNKDELLNKKMG
;
A
#
# COMPACT_ATOMS: atom_id res chain seq x y z
N MET A 1 37.04 3.17 -23.15
CA MET A 1 36.46 3.92 -22.02
C MET A 1 35.37 3.06 -21.41
N LYS A 2 35.69 2.31 -20.36
CA LYS A 2 34.73 1.42 -19.70
C LYS A 2 33.85 2.29 -18.80
N PRO A 3 32.52 2.20 -18.83
CA PRO A 3 31.70 2.77 -17.77
C PRO A 3 31.83 1.85 -16.56
N GLU A 4 32.62 2.35 -15.63
CA GLU A 4 32.95 1.77 -14.35
C GLU A 4 31.69 1.83 -13.47
N GLN A 5 31.27 0.65 -13.01
CA GLN A 5 30.64 0.41 -11.71
C GLN A 5 29.76 1.54 -11.16
N PHE A 6 28.47 1.49 -11.46
CA PHE A 6 27.46 2.00 -10.55
C PHE A 6 26.81 0.82 -9.84
N GLU A 7 27.57 0.21 -8.95
CA GLU A 7 27.09 -0.79 -8.00
C GLU A 7 26.22 -0.05 -6.98
N LEU A 8 24.95 0.16 -7.33
CA LEU A 8 23.93 0.61 -6.40
C LEU A 8 23.90 -0.41 -5.26
N LYS A 9 24.34 0.04 -4.08
CA LYS A 9 24.12 -0.64 -2.80
C LYS A 9 22.74 -1.26 -2.81
N ARG A 10 22.67 -2.60 -2.80
CA ARG A 10 21.46 -3.35 -2.47
C ARG A 10 21.08 -3.05 -1.02
N GLY A 11 20.50 -1.88 -0.80
CA GLY A 11 19.66 -1.62 0.36
C GLY A 11 18.39 -2.46 0.18
N THR A 12 18.01 -3.17 1.23
CA THR A 12 16.87 -4.08 1.32
C THR A 12 15.71 -3.66 0.40
N THR A 13 15.34 -4.53 -0.54
CA THR A 13 14.24 -4.29 -1.48
C THR A 13 12.93 -4.17 -0.68
N MET A 14 12.52 -2.95 -0.34
CA MET A 14 11.34 -2.68 0.46
C MET A 14 10.08 -2.94 -0.37
N ALA A 15 9.41 -4.06 -0.11
CA ALA A 15 8.15 -4.39 -0.79
C ALA A 15 7.00 -3.59 -0.18
N VAL A 16 6.25 -2.87 -1.01
CA VAL A 16 5.14 -2.00 -0.59
C VAL A 16 3.79 -2.60 -1.00
N LEU A 17 2.83 -2.65 -0.08
CA LEU A 17 1.44 -2.97 -0.40
C LEU A 17 0.57 -1.72 -0.24
N ILE A 18 -0.04 -1.28 -1.33
CA ILE A 18 -0.99 -0.18 -1.37
C ILE A 18 -2.39 -0.78 -1.28
N LEU A 19 -2.96 -0.72 -0.08
CA LEU A 19 -4.32 -1.19 0.20
C LEU A 19 -5.30 -0.04 0.03
N TYR A 20 -6.42 -0.30 -0.65
CA TYR A 20 -7.46 0.71 -0.77
C TYR A 20 -8.87 0.11 -0.78
N ALA A 21 -9.85 0.96 -0.50
CA ALA A 21 -11.26 0.71 -0.76
C ALA A 21 -11.89 1.98 -1.33
N THR A 22 -12.85 1.85 -2.24
CA THR A 22 -13.40 3.02 -2.94
C THR A 22 -14.84 2.81 -3.36
N LYS A 23 -15.64 3.88 -3.30
CA LYS A 23 -17.02 3.90 -3.82
C LYS A 23 -17.13 4.47 -5.22
N SER A 24 -16.34 5.50 -5.53
CA SER A 24 -16.44 6.27 -6.77
C SER A 24 -15.18 6.19 -7.65
N GLY A 25 -14.20 5.36 -7.28
CA GLY A 25 -12.97 5.15 -8.05
C GLY A 25 -11.83 6.13 -7.74
N ALA A 26 -12.07 7.24 -7.05
CA ALA A 26 -11.03 8.25 -6.80
C ALA A 26 -9.79 7.67 -6.06
N THR A 27 -10.01 6.89 -5.01
CA THR A 27 -8.90 6.26 -4.27
C THR A 27 -8.14 5.23 -5.10
N GLU A 28 -8.81 4.54 -6.03
CA GLU A 28 -8.15 3.63 -6.97
C GLU A 28 -7.23 4.40 -7.93
N GLN A 29 -7.67 5.55 -8.44
CA GLN A 29 -6.83 6.40 -9.28
C GLN A 29 -5.58 6.86 -8.54
N CYS A 30 -5.72 7.29 -7.28
CA CYS A 30 -4.57 7.64 -6.44
C CYS A 30 -3.64 6.44 -6.20
N ALA A 31 -4.19 5.25 -5.94
CA ALA A 31 -3.39 4.05 -5.74
C ALA A 31 -2.58 3.67 -6.99
N LYS A 32 -3.17 3.84 -8.19
CA LYS A 32 -2.47 3.62 -9.47
C LYS A 32 -1.31 4.60 -9.68
N VAL A 33 -1.56 5.90 -9.46
CA VAL A 33 -0.50 6.91 -9.54
C VAL A 33 0.62 6.61 -8.55
N LEU A 34 0.29 6.26 -7.30
CA LEU A 34 1.30 5.88 -6.31
C LEU A 34 2.08 4.62 -6.72
N SER A 35 1.44 3.64 -7.35
CA SER A 35 2.15 2.45 -7.79
C SER A 35 3.10 2.68 -8.96
N ASP A 36 2.78 3.63 -9.84
CA ASP A 36 3.65 4.02 -10.95
C ASP A 36 4.93 4.69 -10.43
N GLU A 37 4.85 5.43 -9.33
CA GLU A 37 5.98 6.09 -8.68
C GLU A 37 6.76 5.17 -7.72
N LEU A 38 6.18 4.04 -7.30
CA LEU A 38 6.75 3.09 -6.35
C LEU A 38 7.06 1.76 -7.05
N PRO A 39 8.27 1.57 -7.61
CA PRO A 39 8.59 0.45 -8.51
C PRO A 39 8.58 -0.95 -7.88
N GLN A 40 8.39 -1.07 -6.56
CA GLN A 40 8.25 -2.34 -5.82
C GLN A 40 6.95 -2.35 -5.01
N SER A 41 5.87 -1.85 -5.61
CA SER A 41 4.56 -1.79 -4.98
C SER A 41 3.55 -2.73 -5.64
N LYS A 42 2.59 -3.20 -4.82
CA LYS A 42 1.40 -3.90 -5.29
C LYS A 42 0.17 -3.13 -4.82
N ILE A 43 -0.79 -2.88 -5.72
CA ILE A 43 -2.10 -2.35 -5.35
C ILE A 43 -3.06 -3.50 -5.04
N CYS A 44 -3.92 -3.31 -4.03
CA CYS A 44 -4.94 -4.29 -3.68
C CYS A 44 -6.21 -3.60 -3.16
N ASN A 45 -7.34 -3.96 -3.77
CA ASN A 45 -8.65 -3.51 -3.31
C ASN A 45 -9.19 -4.50 -2.26
N ILE A 46 -9.29 -4.04 -1.01
CA ILE A 46 -9.73 -4.88 0.12
C ILE A 46 -11.21 -5.29 0.05
N GLU A 47 -12.01 -4.67 -0.83
CA GLU A 47 -13.41 -5.05 -1.08
C GLU A 47 -13.53 -6.19 -2.11
N ILE A 48 -12.46 -6.45 -2.89
CA ILE A 48 -12.46 -7.46 -3.97
C ILE A 48 -11.71 -8.72 -3.54
N GLU A 49 -10.56 -8.55 -2.87
CA GLU A 49 -9.72 -9.67 -2.46
C GLU A 49 -9.21 -9.49 -1.02
N LYS A 50 -8.76 -10.60 -0.42
CA LYS A 50 -8.14 -10.60 0.90
C LYS A 50 -6.62 -10.50 0.75
N PRO A 51 -5.98 -9.36 1.09
CA PRO A 51 -4.54 -9.25 1.03
C PRO A 51 -3.86 -10.12 2.08
N SER A 52 -2.68 -10.67 1.75
CA SER A 52 -1.70 -11.15 2.72
C SER A 52 -0.69 -10.04 2.97
N LEU A 53 -0.48 -9.63 4.22
CA LEU A 53 0.43 -8.54 4.56
C LEU A 53 1.85 -9.05 4.84
N GLU A 54 2.01 -10.35 5.09
CA GLU A 54 3.27 -10.98 5.52
C GLU A 54 4.44 -10.64 4.58
N ALA A 55 4.22 -10.72 3.27
CA ALA A 55 5.25 -10.54 2.23
C ALA A 55 5.69 -9.08 1.98
N PHE A 56 5.11 -8.10 2.69
CA PHE A 56 5.36 -6.69 2.45
C PHE A 56 5.98 -6.02 3.68
N ASP A 57 6.99 -5.19 3.48
CA ASP A 57 7.65 -4.45 4.56
C ASP A 57 6.86 -3.20 4.96
N SER A 58 6.21 -2.58 3.98
CA SER A 58 5.47 -1.33 4.15
C SER A 58 4.04 -1.46 3.62
N ILE A 59 3.10 -0.84 4.33
CA ILE A 59 1.68 -0.76 3.95
C ILE A 59 1.28 0.70 3.79
N ILE A 60 0.67 1.04 2.66
CA ILE A 60 -0.01 2.32 2.42
C ILE A 60 -1.51 2.08 2.44
N LEU A 61 -2.27 2.87 3.21
CA LEU A 61 -3.74 2.72 3.33
C LEU A 61 -4.47 3.90 2.67
N GLY A 62 -5.05 3.65 1.51
CA GLY A 62 -5.93 4.58 0.80
C GLY A 62 -7.39 4.43 1.19
N ALA A 63 -8.05 5.53 1.55
CA ALA A 63 -9.49 5.54 1.78
C ALA A 63 -10.11 6.89 1.42
N GLY A 64 -11.34 6.87 0.90
CA GLY A 64 -12.16 8.07 0.88
C GLY A 64 -12.56 8.50 2.30
N VAL A 65 -12.59 9.81 2.54
CA VAL A 65 -13.12 10.42 3.77
C VAL A 65 -14.40 11.18 3.42
N ARG A 66 -15.47 10.93 4.17
CA ARG A 66 -16.75 11.63 4.02
C ARG A 66 -17.38 11.78 5.39
N ASP A 67 -17.98 12.94 5.67
CA ASP A 67 -18.65 13.23 6.95
C ASP A 67 -17.72 12.90 8.15
N GLU A 68 -16.46 13.35 8.07
CA GLU A 68 -15.38 13.14 9.07
C GLU A 68 -15.01 11.68 9.33
N LYS A 69 -15.48 10.77 8.49
CA LYS A 69 -15.31 9.33 8.67
C LYS A 69 -14.54 8.76 7.49
N ILE A 70 -13.47 8.05 7.83
CA ILE A 70 -12.82 7.10 6.92
C ILE A 70 -13.85 6.07 6.47
N TYR A 71 -13.82 5.74 5.18
CA TYR A 71 -14.69 4.75 4.59
C TYR A 71 -14.71 3.43 5.38
N LYS A 72 -15.91 2.91 5.62
CA LYS A 72 -16.18 1.81 6.56
C LYS A 72 -15.35 0.56 6.27
N ALA A 73 -15.19 0.19 5.00
CA ALA A 73 -14.40 -0.98 4.61
C ALA A 73 -12.96 -0.92 5.14
N ILE A 74 -12.28 0.23 4.98
CA ILE A 74 -10.91 0.42 5.46
C ILE A 74 -10.87 0.44 7.00
N ARG A 75 -11.83 1.13 7.64
CA ARG A 75 -11.94 1.15 9.11
C ARG A 75 -12.08 -0.25 9.68
N ASP A 76 -12.94 -1.08 9.10
CA ASP A 76 -13.19 -2.44 9.58
C ASP A 76 -12.00 -3.36 9.27
N PHE A 77 -11.32 -3.15 8.14
CA PHE A 77 -10.06 -3.82 7.81
C PHE A 77 -8.96 -3.53 8.83
N ILE A 78 -8.75 -2.25 9.18
CA ILE A 78 -7.74 -1.85 10.17
C ILE A 78 -8.03 -2.51 11.53
N LYS A 79 -9.30 -2.52 11.97
CA LYS A 79 -9.68 -3.16 13.23
C LYS A 79 -9.41 -4.67 13.22
N LYS A 80 -9.70 -5.33 12.10
CA LYS A 80 -9.56 -6.77 11.95
C LYS A 80 -8.09 -7.22 11.90
N ASN A 81 -7.22 -6.43 11.29
CA ASN A 81 -5.81 -6.78 11.07
C ASN A 81 -4.86 -5.93 11.94
N LYS A 82 -5.37 -5.38 13.05
CA LYS A 82 -4.66 -4.39 13.87
C LYS A 82 -3.27 -4.88 14.30
N ASP A 83 -3.20 -6.09 14.82
CA ASP A 83 -1.95 -6.63 15.37
C ASP A 83 -0.89 -6.85 14.28
N GLU A 84 -1.30 -7.29 13.09
CA GLU A 84 -0.40 -7.46 11.95
C GLU A 84 0.07 -6.11 11.40
N LEU A 85 -0.83 -5.13 11.28
CA LEU A 85 -0.51 -3.78 10.80
C LEU A 85 0.44 -3.03 11.73
N LEU A 86 0.35 -3.24 13.05
CA LEU A 86 1.28 -2.64 14.03
C LEU A 86 2.73 -3.09 13.85
N ASN A 87 2.96 -4.23 13.19
CA ASN A 87 4.30 -4.74 12.88
C ASN A 87 4.84 -4.26 11.52
N LYS A 88 4.10 -3.42 10.79
CA LYS A 88 4.46 -2.94 9.45
C LYS A 88 4.83 -1.46 9.49
N LYS A 89 5.65 -1.03 8.52
CA LYS A 89 5.86 0.41 8.28
C LYS A 89 4.61 0.96 7.59
N MET A 90 4.09 2.07 8.10
CA MET A 90 2.83 2.65 7.60
C MET A 90 3.10 3.96 6.84
N GLY A 91 2.30 4.19 5.80
CA GLY A 91 2.26 5.42 5.00
C GLY A 91 0.86 5.76 4.51
#